data_AF-A0A317VVK9-F1
#
_entry.id   AF-A0A317VVK9-F1
#
_cell.length_a   1.000
_cell.length_b   1.000
_cell.length_c   1.000
_cell.angle_alpha   90.00
_cell.angle_beta   90.00
_cell.angle_gamma   90.00
#
_symmetry.space_group_name_H-M   'P 1'
#
loop_
_entity.id
_entity.type
_entity.pdbx_description
1 polymer ?
#
loop_
_entity_poly.entity_id
_entity_poly.type
_entity_poly.pdbx_seq_one_letter_code
_entity_poly.pdbx_strand_id
1 'polypeptide(L)'
;MDQQSDHRRSKHLLLLLSLTAFLFFLGENIQQAPRTQIYETIICDQMIPWNSETPPPSSRCKSKVVQEELAFLKGTERLLGALPTILVIPWSMFAERYGRCRSLRLALLGVLCEEAWSCLICWLSDLVPIRLILLAPLFEVVGGGPAIITTMIHLLAAEVTTDEKRTTTFFVIRAMGIAAAMLAQLTSSFLMIRNVWVPWVLGLLCIFLSTLAAPFESTPGFQIPPDETPILQHSVGRMGSLDRDNVLLSKKNAGIKSRFVLAAKQLHEGARTVYGNFSLLVLLGLSFLGQLSEDSLPMILLLYISKRFGWEFAQANFLWALGEGVQFVILIVLLPQISRALLTRVHMSAYGTDFAISIASATMLSLGTLLLGLGVSIPVAIIGMPTRYSLSLNYR
;
A
#
# COMPACT_ATOMS: atom_id res chain seq x y z
N MET A 1 0.72 -22.56 33.42
CA MET A 1 -0.01 -22.93 32.18
C MET A 1 -0.40 -21.69 31.37
N ASP A 2 -0.81 -20.59 32.02
CA ASP A 2 -1.27 -19.37 31.32
C ASP A 2 -0.23 -18.70 30.41
N GLN A 3 1.04 -18.64 30.83
CA GLN A 3 2.12 -18.02 30.03
C GLN A 3 2.42 -18.80 28.73
N GLN A 4 2.25 -20.13 28.75
CA GLN A 4 2.52 -20.97 27.60
C GLN A 4 1.35 -21.00 26.60
N SER A 5 0.10 -20.89 27.11
CA SER A 5 -1.07 -20.68 26.25
C SER A 5 -1.06 -19.30 25.58
N ASP A 6 -0.62 -18.25 26.29
CA ASP A 6 -0.60 -16.89 25.75
C ASP A 6 0.49 -16.73 24.68
N HIS A 7 1.66 -17.34 24.90
CA HIS A 7 2.73 -17.41 23.90
C HIS A 7 2.31 -18.16 22.63
N ARG A 8 1.54 -19.25 22.76
CA ARG A 8 1.01 -20.01 21.61
C ARG A 8 -0.02 -19.20 20.82
N ARG A 9 -0.87 -18.44 21.51
CA ARG A 9 -1.88 -17.55 20.93
C ARG A 9 -1.26 -16.39 20.15
N SER A 10 -0.24 -15.74 20.71
CA SER A 10 0.52 -14.66 20.05
C SER A 10 1.19 -15.15 18.75
N LYS A 11 1.85 -16.32 18.78
CA LYS A 11 2.46 -16.92 17.58
C LYS A 11 1.43 -17.24 16.49
N HIS A 12 0.28 -17.79 16.88
CA HIS A 12 -0.80 -18.09 15.93
C HIS A 12 -1.36 -16.82 15.29
N LEU A 13 -1.56 -15.75 16.09
CA LEU A 13 -2.02 -14.47 15.56
C LEU A 13 -1.00 -13.87 14.57
N LEU A 14 0.29 -13.90 14.93
CA LEU A 14 1.36 -13.40 14.06
C LEU A 14 1.44 -14.18 12.74
N LEU A 15 1.26 -15.50 12.79
CA LEU A 15 1.24 -16.35 11.59
C LEU A 15 0.04 -16.01 10.69
N LEU A 16 -1.17 -15.90 11.26
CA LEU A 16 -2.35 -15.50 10.51
C LEU A 16 -2.19 -14.11 9.88
N LEU A 17 -1.64 -13.16 10.64
CA LEU A 17 -1.39 -11.81 10.17
C LEU A 17 -0.38 -11.78 9.02
N SER A 18 0.70 -12.56 9.14
CA SER A 18 1.73 -12.69 8.11
C SER A 18 1.17 -13.33 6.84
N LEU A 19 0.35 -14.38 6.99
CA LEU A 19 -0.36 -15.02 5.88
C LEU A 19 -1.34 -14.06 5.19
N THR A 20 -2.10 -13.30 5.98
CA THR A 20 -3.05 -12.28 5.48
C THR A 20 -2.31 -11.23 4.65
N ALA A 21 -1.21 -10.68 5.20
CA ALA A 21 -0.37 -9.69 4.52
C ALA A 21 0.21 -10.25 3.22
N PHE A 22 0.79 -11.46 3.26
CA PHE A 22 1.38 -12.10 2.09
C PHE A 22 0.34 -12.31 0.98
N LEU A 23 -0.82 -12.88 1.30
CA LEU A 23 -1.90 -13.12 0.34
C LEU A 23 -2.47 -11.82 -0.24
N PHE A 24 -2.59 -10.78 0.58
CA PHE A 24 -3.05 -9.46 0.14
C PHE A 24 -2.08 -8.85 -0.87
N PHE A 25 -0.79 -8.73 -0.52
CA PHE A 25 0.21 -8.16 -1.41
C PHE A 25 0.40 -8.99 -2.68
N LEU A 26 0.34 -10.33 -2.58
CA LEU A 26 0.40 -11.22 -3.73
C LEU A 26 -0.79 -10.96 -4.69
N GLY A 27 -2.00 -10.89 -4.15
CA GLY A 27 -3.22 -10.71 -4.93
C GLY A 27 -3.34 -9.32 -5.56
N GLU A 28 -2.95 -8.28 -4.84
CA GLU A 28 -2.96 -6.90 -5.37
C GLU A 28 -1.96 -6.75 -6.53
N ASN A 29 -0.75 -7.30 -6.40
CA ASN A 29 0.31 -7.12 -7.40
C ASN A 29 0.12 -7.98 -8.66
N ILE A 30 -0.50 -9.17 -8.55
CA ILE A 30 -0.60 -10.09 -9.69
C ILE A 30 -1.60 -9.59 -10.75
N GLN A 31 -2.57 -8.76 -10.36
CA GLN A 31 -3.63 -8.31 -11.26
C GLN A 31 -3.35 -6.96 -11.95
N GLN A 32 -2.37 -6.16 -11.50
CA GLN A 32 -2.12 -4.80 -12.02
C GLN A 32 -1.83 -4.76 -13.53
N ALA A 33 -0.88 -5.58 -13.98
CA ALA A 33 -0.49 -5.66 -15.39
C ALA A 33 -1.60 -6.24 -16.29
N PRO A 34 -2.23 -7.40 -15.99
CA PRO A 34 -3.29 -7.94 -16.83
C PRO A 34 -4.52 -7.03 -16.86
N ARG A 35 -4.89 -6.39 -15.74
CA ARG A 35 -5.96 -5.39 -15.69
C ARG A 35 -5.71 -4.26 -16.70
N THR A 36 -4.48 -3.75 -16.75
CA THR A 36 -4.10 -2.68 -17.70
C THR A 36 -4.13 -3.16 -19.16
N GLN A 37 -3.66 -4.37 -19.45
CA GLN A 37 -3.72 -4.93 -20.80
C GLN A 37 -5.17 -5.18 -21.27
N ILE A 38 -6.05 -5.63 -20.38
CA ILE A 38 -7.47 -5.82 -20.70
C ILE A 38 -8.14 -4.48 -21.00
N TYR A 39 -7.83 -3.42 -20.24
CA TYR A 39 -8.33 -2.09 -20.53
C TYR A 39 -7.88 -1.61 -21.92
N GLU A 40 -6.59 -1.77 -22.25
CA GLU A 40 -6.07 -1.43 -23.58
C GLU A 40 -6.84 -2.16 -24.68
N THR A 41 -7.05 -3.46 -24.51
CA THR A 41 -7.73 -4.31 -25.49
C THR A 41 -9.18 -3.85 -25.72
N ILE A 42 -9.94 -3.63 -24.63
CA ILE A 42 -11.34 -3.17 -24.71
C ILE A 42 -11.43 -1.80 -25.39
N ILE A 43 -10.57 -0.84 -25.01
CA ILE A 43 -10.56 0.49 -25.61
C ILE A 43 -10.18 0.42 -27.09
N CYS A 44 -9.19 -0.41 -27.43
CA CYS A 44 -8.73 -0.62 -28.80
C CYS A 44 -9.85 -1.16 -29.70
N ASP A 45 -10.60 -2.16 -29.23
CA ASP A 45 -11.71 -2.77 -29.97
C ASP A 45 -12.88 -1.79 -30.16
N GLN A 46 -13.13 -0.91 -29.20
CA GLN A 46 -14.16 0.13 -29.29
C GLN A 46 -13.80 1.27 -30.26
N MET A 47 -12.53 1.66 -30.31
CA MET A 47 -12.08 2.83 -31.08
C MET A 47 -11.64 2.51 -32.52
N ILE A 48 -11.15 1.29 -32.75
CA ILE A 48 -10.64 0.86 -34.05
C ILE A 48 -11.41 -0.39 -34.43
N PRO A 49 -12.29 -0.37 -35.44
CA PRO A 49 -12.92 -1.57 -35.96
C PRO A 49 -11.92 -2.49 -36.66
N TRP A 50 -12.20 -3.80 -36.66
CA TRP A 50 -11.39 -4.78 -37.41
C TRP A 50 -11.58 -4.59 -38.92
N ASN A 51 -10.62 -3.93 -39.58
CA ASN A 51 -10.55 -3.80 -41.03
C ASN A 51 -9.30 -4.53 -41.57
N SER A 52 -9.39 -5.07 -42.78
CA SER A 52 -8.32 -5.85 -43.44
C SER A 52 -7.02 -5.10 -43.70
N GLU A 53 -7.00 -3.78 -43.56
CA GLU A 53 -5.80 -2.92 -43.71
C GLU A 53 -5.06 -2.64 -42.39
N THR A 54 -5.55 -3.16 -41.25
CA THR A 54 -4.91 -2.84 -39.97
C THR A 54 -3.57 -3.56 -39.80
N PRO A 55 -2.56 -2.87 -39.21
CA PRO A 55 -1.27 -3.48 -38.88
C PRO A 55 -1.45 -4.65 -37.89
N PRO A 56 -0.42 -5.50 -37.69
CA PRO A 56 -0.51 -6.67 -36.82
C PRO A 56 -1.12 -6.35 -35.44
N PRO A 57 -1.82 -7.31 -34.82
CA PRO A 57 -2.69 -7.07 -33.65
C PRO A 57 -1.98 -6.37 -32.48
N SER A 58 -0.68 -6.60 -32.30
CA SER A 58 0.13 -5.99 -31.23
C SER A 58 0.50 -4.53 -31.45
N SER A 59 0.51 -4.02 -32.69
CA SER A 59 0.84 -2.61 -32.98
C SER A 59 -0.40 -1.74 -33.17
N ARG A 60 -1.55 -2.34 -33.49
CA ARG A 60 -2.83 -1.63 -33.61
C ARG A 60 -3.25 -0.91 -32.32
N CYS A 61 -3.18 -1.61 -31.18
CA CYS A 61 -3.62 -1.06 -29.89
C CYS A 61 -2.62 -0.08 -29.25
N LYS A 62 -1.45 0.10 -29.88
CA LYS A 62 -0.41 1.04 -29.44
C LYS A 62 -0.53 2.43 -30.08
N SER A 63 -1.61 2.69 -30.81
CA SER A 63 -1.87 4.00 -31.40
C SER A 63 -1.95 5.09 -30.32
N LYS A 64 -1.59 6.33 -30.69
CA LYS A 64 -1.55 7.46 -29.75
C LYS A 64 -2.89 7.68 -29.04
N VAL A 65 -4.00 7.53 -29.77
CA VAL A 65 -5.37 7.74 -29.30
C VAL A 65 -5.77 6.72 -28.22
N VAL A 66 -5.51 5.42 -28.46
CA VAL A 66 -5.83 4.36 -27.48
C VAL A 66 -5.03 4.53 -26.20
N GLN A 67 -3.73 4.83 -26.32
CA GLN A 67 -2.86 5.04 -25.16
C GLN A 67 -3.22 6.28 -24.35
N GLU A 68 -3.72 7.34 -24.99
CA GLU A 68 -4.18 8.55 -24.30
C GLU A 68 -5.45 8.30 -23.50
N GLU A 69 -6.43 7.58 -24.08
CA GLU A 69 -7.64 7.22 -23.34
C GLU A 69 -7.35 6.24 -22.20
N LEU A 70 -6.47 5.25 -22.43
CA LEU A 70 -6.02 4.32 -21.38
C LEU A 70 -5.35 5.07 -20.22
N ALA A 71 -4.44 6.00 -20.53
CA ALA A 71 -3.76 6.81 -19.52
C ALA A 71 -4.75 7.71 -18.78
N PHE A 72 -5.73 8.31 -19.47
CA PHE A 72 -6.78 9.11 -18.85
C PHE A 72 -7.65 8.28 -17.90
N LEU A 73 -8.11 7.10 -18.34
CA LEU A 73 -8.96 6.21 -17.54
C LEU A 73 -8.22 5.74 -16.29
N LYS A 74 -7.00 5.23 -16.43
CA LYS A 74 -6.18 4.79 -15.29
C LYS A 74 -5.76 5.94 -14.38
N GLY A 75 -5.46 7.10 -14.94
CA GLY A 75 -5.17 8.31 -14.15
C GLY A 75 -6.38 8.72 -13.30
N THR A 76 -7.58 8.67 -13.88
CA THR A 76 -8.83 8.99 -13.17
C THR A 76 -9.16 7.95 -12.09
N GLU A 77 -8.98 6.66 -12.38
CA GLU A 77 -9.10 5.57 -11.40
C GLU A 77 -8.19 5.81 -10.18
N ARG A 78 -6.92 6.16 -10.42
CA ARG A 78 -5.95 6.48 -9.35
C ARG A 78 -6.36 7.70 -8.52
N LEU A 79 -6.86 8.76 -9.17
CA LEU A 79 -7.34 9.96 -8.48
C LEU A 79 -8.53 9.67 -7.58
N LEU A 80 -9.49 8.86 -8.05
CA LEU A 80 -10.65 8.46 -7.26
C LEU A 80 -10.25 7.48 -6.13
N GLY A 81 -9.26 6.62 -6.35
CA GLY A 81 -8.65 5.76 -5.33
C GLY A 81 -7.92 6.52 -4.21
N ALA A 82 -7.69 7.84 -4.34
CA ALA A 82 -7.18 8.65 -3.23
C ALA A 82 -8.27 9.00 -2.19
N LEU A 83 -9.55 8.94 -2.57
CA LEU A 83 -10.67 9.32 -1.68
C LEU A 83 -10.76 8.44 -0.42
N PRO A 84 -10.67 7.10 -0.49
CA PRO A 84 -10.67 6.24 0.69
C PRO A 84 -9.50 6.53 1.65
N THR A 85 -8.33 6.91 1.13
CA THR A 85 -7.13 7.21 1.92
C THR A 85 -7.33 8.43 2.83
N ILE A 86 -8.12 9.42 2.43
CA ILE A 86 -8.47 10.57 3.28
C ILE A 86 -9.29 10.11 4.51
N LEU A 87 -10.02 9.00 4.38
CA LEU A 87 -10.84 8.43 5.46
C LEU A 87 -10.04 7.55 6.42
N VAL A 88 -8.70 7.51 6.33
CA VAL A 88 -7.85 6.73 7.23
C VAL A 88 -8.05 7.10 8.70
N ILE A 89 -8.21 8.40 9.02
CA ILE A 89 -8.41 8.85 10.41
C ILE A 89 -9.75 8.34 10.98
N PRO A 90 -10.90 8.57 10.31
CA PRO A 90 -12.18 7.97 10.70
C PRO A 90 -12.12 6.45 10.91
N TRP A 91 -11.50 5.73 9.98
CA TRP A 91 -11.41 4.27 10.04
C TRP A 91 -10.46 3.77 11.14
N SER A 92 -9.39 4.52 11.44
CA SER A 92 -8.51 4.22 12.57
C SER A 92 -9.25 4.38 13.90
N MET A 93 -10.08 5.42 14.06
CA MET A 93 -10.95 5.57 15.24
C MET A 93 -12.02 4.47 15.31
N PHE A 94 -12.55 4.05 14.17
CA PHE A 94 -13.47 2.91 14.11
C PHE A 94 -12.78 1.63 14.62
N ALA A 95 -11.53 1.39 14.21
CA ALA A 95 -10.74 0.25 14.65
C ALA A 95 -10.50 0.24 16.17
N GLU A 96 -10.24 1.40 16.78
CA GLU A 96 -10.12 1.50 18.25
C GLU A 96 -11.42 1.16 18.98
N ARG A 97 -12.57 1.52 18.39
CA ARG A 97 -13.88 1.35 19.04
C ARG A 97 -14.47 -0.03 18.84
N TYR A 98 -14.38 -0.56 17.63
CA TYR A 98 -15.05 -1.79 17.21
C TYR A 98 -14.10 -2.97 17.04
N GLY A 99 -12.78 -2.75 17.19
CA GLY A 99 -11.76 -3.79 17.10
C GLY A 99 -10.93 -3.69 15.82
N ARG A 100 -9.61 -3.79 15.97
CA ARG A 100 -8.64 -3.72 14.86
C ARG A 100 -8.80 -4.87 13.85
N CYS A 101 -9.07 -6.09 14.34
CA CYS A 101 -9.35 -7.26 13.49
C CYS A 101 -10.63 -7.13 12.66
N ARG A 102 -11.67 -6.45 13.17
CA ARG A 102 -12.89 -6.17 12.40
C ARG A 102 -12.63 -5.11 11.34
N SER A 103 -11.91 -4.05 11.68
CA SER A 103 -11.52 -3.01 10.73
C SER A 103 -10.70 -3.59 9.58
N LEU A 104 -9.71 -4.45 9.88
CA LEU A 104 -8.87 -5.10 8.86
C LEU A 104 -9.70 -5.92 7.87
N ARG A 105 -10.64 -6.75 8.35
CA ARG A 105 -11.51 -7.56 7.49
C ARG A 105 -12.42 -6.71 6.61
N LEU A 106 -12.97 -5.64 7.17
CA LEU A 106 -13.84 -4.75 6.42
C LEU A 106 -13.06 -4.02 5.30
N ALA A 107 -11.83 -3.58 5.59
CA ALA A 107 -10.94 -3.00 4.59
C ALA A 107 -10.58 -4.00 3.47
N LEU A 108 -10.23 -5.24 3.83
CA LEU A 108 -9.96 -6.30 2.85
C LEU A 108 -11.20 -6.62 2.00
N LEU A 109 -12.40 -6.62 2.59
CA LEU A 109 -13.65 -6.83 1.87
C LEU A 109 -13.95 -5.68 0.89
N GLY A 110 -13.72 -4.43 1.30
CA GLY A 110 -13.86 -3.26 0.43
C GLY A 110 -12.98 -3.34 -0.81
N VAL A 111 -11.70 -3.70 -0.63
CA VAL A 111 -10.75 -3.93 -1.75
C VAL A 111 -11.18 -5.11 -2.62
N LEU A 112 -11.63 -6.22 -2.02
CA LEU A 112 -12.15 -7.36 -2.79
C LEU A 112 -13.33 -6.95 -3.68
N CYS A 113 -14.26 -6.14 -3.15
CA CYS A 113 -15.41 -5.65 -3.91
C CYS A 113 -15.01 -4.67 -5.02
N GLU A 114 -14.04 -3.79 -4.79
CA GLU A 114 -13.48 -2.88 -5.81
C GLU A 114 -12.90 -3.67 -6.99
N GLU A 115 -12.05 -4.66 -6.70
CA GLU A 115 -11.41 -5.45 -7.75
C GLU A 115 -12.40 -6.37 -8.46
N ALA A 116 -13.35 -6.96 -7.73
CA ALA A 116 -14.40 -7.78 -8.32
C ALA A 116 -15.33 -6.95 -9.22
N TRP A 117 -15.64 -5.71 -8.84
CA TRP A 117 -16.41 -4.79 -9.67
C TRP A 117 -15.67 -4.47 -10.97
N SER A 118 -14.39 -4.09 -10.87
CA SER A 118 -13.57 -3.80 -12.04
C SER A 118 -13.46 -5.00 -12.99
N CYS A 119 -13.26 -6.20 -12.45
CA CYS A 119 -13.23 -7.44 -13.23
C CYS A 119 -14.58 -7.73 -13.91
N LEU A 120 -15.70 -7.55 -13.20
CA LEU A 120 -17.05 -7.77 -13.73
C LEU A 120 -17.38 -6.81 -14.88
N ILE A 121 -17.05 -5.53 -14.74
CA ILE A 121 -17.28 -4.52 -15.78
C ILE A 121 -16.45 -4.83 -17.03
N CYS A 122 -15.19 -5.24 -16.87
CA CYS A 122 -14.37 -5.67 -18.00
C CYS A 122 -14.91 -6.94 -18.66
N TRP A 123 -15.45 -7.89 -17.87
CA TRP A 123 -16.04 -9.11 -18.44
C TRP A 123 -17.30 -8.82 -19.26
N LEU A 124 -18.06 -7.80 -18.86
CA LEU A 124 -19.29 -7.36 -19.54
C LEU A 124 -19.02 -6.21 -20.53
N SER A 125 -17.78 -6.00 -20.97
CA SER A 125 -17.37 -4.85 -21.79
C SER A 125 -18.15 -4.69 -23.09
N ASP A 126 -18.74 -5.76 -23.61
CA ASP A 126 -19.57 -5.76 -24.81
C ASP A 126 -20.95 -5.12 -24.57
N LEU A 127 -21.42 -5.13 -23.32
CA LEU A 127 -22.74 -4.65 -22.91
C LEU A 127 -22.70 -3.30 -22.20
N VAL A 128 -21.61 -3.00 -21.48
CA VAL A 128 -21.50 -1.82 -20.62
C VAL A 128 -20.27 -0.97 -20.95
N PRO A 129 -20.35 0.37 -20.80
CA PRO A 129 -19.19 1.23 -21.05
C PRO A 129 -18.11 1.04 -19.98
N ILE A 130 -16.85 0.97 -20.42
CA ILE A 130 -15.67 0.78 -19.54
C ILE A 130 -15.54 1.86 -18.45
N ARG A 131 -16.08 3.05 -18.66
CA ARG A 131 -16.05 4.16 -17.69
C ARG A 131 -16.73 3.84 -16.35
N LEU A 132 -17.59 2.82 -16.28
CA LEU A 132 -18.24 2.39 -15.02
C LEU A 132 -17.25 1.82 -13.99
N ILE A 133 -16.04 1.46 -14.41
CA ILE A 133 -14.94 1.09 -13.53
C ILE A 133 -14.60 2.24 -12.56
N LEU A 134 -14.84 3.50 -12.95
CA LEU A 134 -14.59 4.66 -12.08
C LEU A 134 -15.47 4.68 -10.82
N LEU A 135 -16.50 3.84 -10.73
CA LEU A 135 -17.29 3.64 -9.52
C LEU A 135 -16.65 2.68 -8.52
N ALA A 136 -15.63 1.91 -8.92
CA ALA A 136 -14.98 0.90 -8.08
C ALA A 136 -14.47 1.45 -6.73
N PRO A 137 -13.84 2.66 -6.66
CA PRO A 137 -13.34 3.21 -5.40
C PRO A 137 -14.41 3.48 -4.33
N LEU A 138 -15.70 3.54 -4.72
CA LEU A 138 -16.80 3.65 -3.76
C LEU A 138 -16.89 2.42 -2.83
N PHE A 139 -16.46 1.25 -3.30
CA PHE A 139 -16.41 0.05 -2.47
C PHE A 139 -15.29 0.11 -1.44
N GLU A 140 -14.16 0.74 -1.75
CA GLU A 140 -13.06 0.91 -0.79
C GLU A 140 -13.35 1.91 0.33
N VAL A 141 -14.26 2.88 0.08
CA VAL A 141 -14.78 3.76 1.13
C VAL A 141 -15.34 2.93 2.29
N VAL A 142 -15.92 1.76 1.99
CA VAL A 142 -16.29 0.73 2.96
C VAL A 142 -15.02 0.01 3.43
N GLY A 143 -14.40 0.53 4.50
CA GLY A 143 -13.22 -0.04 5.14
C GLY A 143 -11.96 0.83 5.04
N GLY A 144 -11.98 1.91 4.26
CA GLY A 144 -10.92 2.92 4.20
C GLY A 144 -9.74 2.56 3.30
N GLY A 145 -9.93 1.58 2.41
CA GLY A 145 -8.98 1.18 1.38
C GLY A 145 -7.69 0.50 1.87
N PRO A 146 -6.72 0.32 0.95
CA PRO A 146 -5.47 -0.39 1.22
C PRO A 146 -4.61 0.20 2.35
N ALA A 147 -4.67 1.52 2.56
CA ALA A 147 -3.94 2.20 3.61
C ALA A 147 -4.36 1.74 5.02
N ILE A 148 -5.63 1.41 5.23
CA ILE A 148 -6.10 0.85 6.50
C ILE A 148 -5.61 -0.58 6.68
N ILE A 149 -5.54 -1.39 5.62
CA ILE A 149 -5.03 -2.76 5.70
C ILE A 149 -3.59 -2.76 6.21
N THR A 150 -2.71 -1.98 5.58
CA THR A 150 -1.30 -1.88 5.99
C THR A 150 -1.17 -1.32 7.41
N THR A 151 -1.93 -0.29 7.76
CA THR A 151 -1.91 0.31 9.11
C THR A 151 -2.35 -0.71 10.17
N MET A 152 -3.45 -1.41 9.95
CA MET A 152 -3.97 -2.41 10.90
C MET A 152 -3.02 -3.60 11.05
N ILE A 153 -2.35 -4.02 9.97
CA ILE A 153 -1.32 -5.07 10.06
C ILE A 153 -0.18 -4.65 10.99
N HIS A 154 0.34 -3.44 10.84
CA HIS A 154 1.43 -2.96 11.70
C HIS A 154 0.97 -2.78 13.16
N LEU A 155 -0.24 -2.26 13.38
CA LEU A 155 -0.80 -2.09 14.72
C LEU A 155 -1.03 -3.44 15.43
N LEU A 156 -1.60 -4.43 14.74
CA LEU A 156 -1.81 -5.77 15.29
C LEU A 156 -0.47 -6.49 15.54
N ALA A 157 0.51 -6.31 14.66
CA ALA A 157 1.86 -6.85 14.88
C ALA A 157 2.53 -6.20 16.11
N ALA A 158 2.35 -4.90 16.31
CA ALA A 158 2.90 -4.17 17.45
C ALA A 158 2.32 -4.65 18.79
N GLU A 159 1.04 -5.02 18.83
CA GLU A 159 0.35 -5.51 20.04
C GLU A 159 0.87 -6.87 20.51
N VAL A 160 1.29 -7.75 19.60
CA VAL A 160 1.75 -9.10 19.95
C VAL A 160 3.25 -9.24 20.07
N THR A 161 3.99 -8.19 19.74
CA THR A 161 5.46 -8.17 19.78
C THR A 161 5.98 -7.40 20.98
N THR A 162 7.03 -7.94 21.59
CA THR A 162 7.79 -7.23 22.62
C THR A 162 8.57 -6.07 22.00
N ASP A 163 8.88 -5.05 22.79
CA ASP A 163 9.61 -3.87 22.30
C ASP A 163 10.94 -4.23 21.63
N GLU A 164 11.65 -5.23 22.16
CA GLU A 164 12.91 -5.76 21.59
C GLU A 164 12.74 -6.39 20.20
N LYS A 165 11.61 -7.04 19.92
CA LYS A 165 11.38 -7.79 18.66
C LYS A 165 10.57 -7.00 17.64
N ARG A 166 9.91 -5.92 18.05
CA ARG A 166 8.97 -5.15 17.22
C ARG A 166 9.59 -4.67 15.90
N THR A 167 10.79 -4.11 15.95
CA THR A 167 11.53 -3.63 14.77
C THR A 167 11.84 -4.76 13.80
N THR A 168 12.27 -5.91 14.31
CA THR A 168 12.54 -7.11 13.51
C THR A 168 11.26 -7.65 12.88
N THR A 169 10.14 -7.66 13.61
CA THR A 169 8.85 -8.08 13.07
C THR A 169 8.36 -7.17 11.95
N PHE A 170 8.45 -5.85 12.12
CA PHE A 170 8.10 -4.91 11.04
C PHE A 170 8.99 -5.10 9.81
N PHE A 171 10.29 -5.28 10.01
CA PHE A 171 11.21 -5.58 8.93
C PHE A 171 10.82 -6.87 8.18
N VAL A 172 10.46 -7.93 8.90
CA VAL A 172 10.01 -9.21 8.31
C VAL A 172 8.69 -9.05 7.54
N ILE A 173 7.70 -8.33 8.09
CA ILE A 173 6.44 -8.03 7.39
C ILE A 173 6.70 -7.32 6.08
N ARG A 174 7.60 -6.33 6.08
CA ARG A 174 7.97 -5.55 4.91
C ARG A 174 8.72 -6.40 3.88
N ALA A 175 9.67 -7.23 4.32
CA ALA A 175 10.38 -8.17 3.45
C ALA A 175 9.43 -9.19 2.81
N MET A 176 8.43 -9.69 3.55
CA MET A 176 7.39 -10.56 3.01
C MET A 176 6.53 -9.86 1.95
N GLY A 177 6.17 -8.59 2.16
CA GLY A 177 5.43 -7.81 1.17
C GLY A 177 6.18 -7.68 -0.16
N ILE A 178 7.48 -7.38 -0.12
CA ILE A 178 8.33 -7.29 -1.32
C ILE A 178 8.48 -8.67 -1.98
N ALA A 179 8.68 -9.72 -1.19
CA ALA A 179 8.74 -11.10 -1.73
C ALA A 179 7.43 -11.50 -2.43
N ALA A 180 6.29 -11.14 -1.84
CA ALA A 180 4.97 -11.37 -2.41
C ALA A 180 4.79 -10.59 -3.72
N ALA A 181 5.16 -9.31 -3.75
CA ALA A 181 5.10 -8.47 -4.95
C ALA A 181 5.97 -9.05 -6.08
N MET A 182 7.23 -9.40 -5.79
CA MET A 182 8.13 -10.04 -6.77
C MET A 182 7.54 -11.32 -7.33
N LEU A 183 7.03 -12.21 -6.46
CA LEU A 183 6.40 -13.46 -6.89
C LEU A 183 5.14 -13.21 -7.72
N ALA A 184 4.33 -12.22 -7.32
CA ALA A 184 3.12 -11.82 -8.03
C ALA A 184 3.42 -11.34 -9.45
N GLN A 185 4.43 -10.49 -9.64
CA GLN A 185 4.75 -9.96 -10.96
C GLN A 185 5.37 -11.05 -11.85
N LEU A 186 6.22 -11.93 -11.32
CA LEU A 186 6.74 -13.08 -12.07
C LEU A 186 5.63 -14.02 -12.52
N THR A 187 4.73 -14.39 -11.60
CA THR A 187 3.60 -15.27 -11.89
C THR A 187 2.64 -14.62 -12.89
N SER A 188 2.32 -13.34 -12.71
CA SER A 188 1.51 -12.57 -13.66
C SER A 188 2.10 -12.59 -15.07
N SER A 189 3.36 -12.23 -15.23
CA SER A 189 4.02 -12.17 -16.55
C SER A 189 4.01 -13.52 -17.26
N PHE A 190 4.21 -14.63 -16.52
CA PHE A 190 4.16 -15.97 -17.09
C PHE A 190 2.73 -16.39 -17.47
N LEU A 191 1.75 -16.10 -16.62
CA LEU A 191 0.34 -16.44 -16.86
C LEU A 191 -0.27 -15.65 -18.02
N MET A 192 0.11 -14.37 -18.18
CA MET A 192 -0.36 -13.49 -19.25
C MET A 192 -0.02 -14.02 -20.66
N ILE A 193 1.05 -14.81 -20.81
CA ILE A 193 1.41 -15.44 -22.10
C ILE A 193 0.33 -16.43 -22.55
N ARG A 194 -0.33 -17.12 -21.60
CA ARG A 194 -1.39 -18.08 -21.93
C ARG A 194 -2.76 -17.42 -21.97
N ASN A 195 -3.12 -16.71 -20.92
CA ASN A 195 -4.42 -16.05 -20.82
C ASN A 195 -4.37 -14.91 -19.79
N VAL A 196 -4.73 -13.71 -20.23
CA VAL A 196 -4.66 -12.47 -19.42
C VAL A 196 -5.67 -12.47 -18.26
N TRP A 197 -6.77 -13.22 -18.35
CA TRP A 197 -7.78 -13.30 -17.29
C TRP A 197 -7.36 -14.17 -16.10
N VAL A 198 -6.53 -15.19 -16.34
CA VAL A 198 -6.09 -16.14 -15.29
C VAL A 198 -5.37 -15.43 -14.13
N PRO A 199 -4.37 -14.56 -14.35
CA PRO A 199 -3.70 -13.87 -13.25
C PRO A 199 -4.63 -12.89 -12.51
N TRP A 200 -5.63 -12.29 -13.16
CA TRP A 200 -6.60 -11.43 -12.47
C TRP A 200 -7.54 -12.25 -11.56
N VAL A 201 -8.10 -13.36 -12.05
CA VAL A 201 -8.94 -14.24 -11.22
C VAL A 201 -8.13 -14.85 -10.07
N LEU A 202 -6.87 -15.19 -10.31
CA LEU A 202 -5.96 -15.65 -9.25
C LEU A 202 -5.71 -14.56 -8.20
N GLY A 203 -5.55 -13.30 -8.61
CA GLY A 203 -5.45 -12.15 -7.70
C GLY A 203 -6.68 -11.99 -6.80
N LEU A 204 -7.88 -12.03 -7.40
CA LEU A 204 -9.15 -12.00 -6.67
C LEU A 204 -9.26 -13.15 -5.65
N LEU A 205 -8.86 -14.37 -6.05
CA LEU A 205 -8.85 -15.52 -5.17
C LEU A 205 -7.88 -15.32 -3.99
N CYS A 206 -6.69 -14.75 -4.22
CA CYS A 206 -5.72 -14.44 -3.17
C CYS A 206 -6.26 -13.40 -2.18
N ILE A 207 -6.90 -12.33 -2.66
CA ILE A 207 -7.51 -11.31 -1.79
C ILE A 207 -8.67 -11.92 -1.00
N PHE A 208 -9.50 -12.75 -1.63
CA PHE A 208 -10.57 -13.48 -0.94
C PHE A 208 -10.00 -14.38 0.17
N LEU A 209 -8.97 -15.18 -0.12
CA LEU A 209 -8.30 -16.00 0.89
C LEU A 209 -7.66 -15.15 2.00
N SER A 210 -7.15 -13.96 1.69
CA SER A 210 -6.66 -12.99 2.68
C SER A 210 -7.77 -12.53 3.63
N THR A 211 -8.97 -12.23 3.11
CA THR A 211 -10.13 -11.88 3.96
C THR A 211 -10.52 -13.00 4.93
N LEU A 212 -10.36 -14.26 4.50
CA LEU A 212 -10.65 -15.45 5.32
C LEU A 212 -9.54 -15.75 6.34
N ALA A 213 -8.28 -15.53 5.96
CA ALA A 213 -7.11 -15.71 6.82
C ALA A 213 -6.98 -14.62 7.90
N ALA A 214 -7.59 -13.46 7.67
CA ALA A 214 -7.57 -12.34 8.60
C ALA A 214 -8.08 -12.77 9.99
N PRO A 215 -7.33 -12.47 11.07
CA PRO A 215 -7.63 -13.00 12.38
C PRO A 215 -9.02 -12.57 12.86
N PHE A 216 -9.78 -13.51 13.41
CA PHE A 216 -11.02 -13.20 14.08
C PHE A 216 -10.73 -12.57 15.44
N GLU A 217 -11.56 -11.60 15.81
CA GLU A 217 -11.50 -11.00 17.13
C GLU A 217 -11.85 -12.07 18.17
N SER A 218 -10.81 -12.63 18.76
CA SER A 218 -10.93 -13.46 19.95
C SER A 218 -11.06 -12.48 21.12
N THR A 219 -12.30 -12.17 21.50
CA THR A 219 -12.76 -11.39 22.67
C THR A 219 -11.64 -10.84 23.58
N PRO A 220 -11.50 -9.51 23.74
CA PRO A 220 -10.45 -8.94 24.59
C PRO A 220 -10.83 -9.03 26.06
N GLY A 221 -10.09 -9.87 26.80
CA GLY A 221 -9.86 -9.72 28.24
C GLY A 221 -8.67 -8.81 28.54
N PHE A 222 -8.44 -7.78 27.73
CA PHE A 222 -7.44 -6.75 28.02
C PHE A 222 -8.09 -5.37 27.79
N GLN A 223 -9.01 -5.03 28.68
CA GLN A 223 -9.25 -3.64 28.99
C GLN A 223 -7.95 -3.12 29.58
N ILE A 224 -7.27 -2.22 28.86
CA ILE A 224 -6.30 -1.32 29.47
C ILE A 224 -7.08 -0.59 30.57
N PRO A 225 -6.72 -0.70 31.86
CA PRO A 225 -7.30 0.14 32.89
C PRO A 225 -7.03 1.60 32.51
N PRO A 226 -8.01 2.50 32.55
CA PRO A 226 -7.76 3.92 32.39
C PRO A 226 -7.18 4.43 33.70
N ASP A 227 -5.92 4.12 34.00
CA ASP A 227 -5.23 4.74 35.11
C ASP A 227 -3.73 4.83 34.83
N GLU A 228 -3.33 6.00 34.33
CA GLU A 228 -2.09 6.68 34.71
C GLU A 228 -2.19 8.13 34.20
N THR A 229 -3.00 8.92 34.90
CA THR A 229 -2.82 10.38 34.92
C THR A 229 -1.55 10.70 35.72
N PRO A 230 -0.56 11.46 35.21
CA PRO A 230 0.45 12.03 36.07
C PRO A 230 -0.17 13.23 36.81
N ILE A 231 -0.48 13.00 38.08
CA ILE A 231 -0.28 13.90 39.23
C ILE A 231 -0.37 15.41 38.91
N LEU A 232 -1.55 16.01 39.09
CA LEU A 232 -1.75 17.30 39.78
C LEU A 232 -3.23 17.74 39.73
N GLN A 233 -4.02 17.34 40.73
CA GLN A 233 -5.10 18.23 41.21
C GLN A 233 -5.51 17.87 42.63
N HIS A 234 -4.97 18.65 43.54
CA HIS A 234 -5.40 18.78 44.92
C HIS A 234 -6.88 19.17 44.97
N SER A 235 -7.64 18.44 45.80
CA SER A 235 -8.80 18.87 46.60
C SER A 235 -9.93 19.67 45.95
N VAL A 236 -11.17 19.16 46.02
CA VAL A 236 -12.31 19.74 46.79
C VAL A 236 -13.59 18.90 46.58
N GLY A 237 -14.14 18.39 47.69
CA GLY A 237 -15.56 18.56 48.08
C GLY A 237 -16.72 17.92 47.29
N ARG A 238 -17.16 16.73 47.76
CA ARG A 238 -18.51 16.36 48.24
C ARG A 238 -19.80 16.77 47.47
N MET A 239 -20.63 15.73 47.22
CA MET A 239 -22.12 15.65 47.27
C MET A 239 -22.94 15.93 45.99
N GLY A 240 -23.85 15.00 45.66
CA GLY A 240 -25.00 15.24 44.78
C GLY A 240 -25.30 14.14 43.76
N SER A 241 -25.95 13.06 44.20
CA SER A 241 -26.65 12.12 43.33
C SER A 241 -27.91 12.78 42.76
N LEU A 242 -28.05 12.86 41.44
CA LEU A 242 -29.31 12.90 40.66
C LEU A 242 -29.00 13.43 39.24
N ASP A 243 -28.41 12.61 38.35
CA ASP A 243 -28.53 12.79 36.88
C ASP A 243 -27.95 11.60 36.08
N ARG A 244 -28.24 10.35 36.48
CA ARG A 244 -27.60 9.15 35.89
C ARG A 244 -28.10 8.86 34.46
N ASP A 245 -29.32 9.27 34.13
CA ASP A 245 -30.00 8.81 32.90
C ASP A 245 -29.86 9.78 31.72
N ASN A 246 -29.73 11.10 31.96
CA ASN A 246 -29.46 12.09 30.90
C ASN A 246 -27.99 12.08 30.42
N VAL A 247 -27.07 11.56 31.24
CA VAL A 247 -25.63 11.51 30.93
C VAL A 247 -25.30 10.43 29.90
N LEU A 248 -26.09 9.36 29.80
CA LEU A 248 -25.75 8.19 28.98
C LEU A 248 -26.05 8.39 27.48
N LEU A 249 -27.08 9.19 27.16
CA LEU A 249 -27.38 9.59 25.77
C LEU A 249 -26.47 10.72 25.28
N SER A 250 -26.07 11.65 26.16
CA SER A 250 -25.14 12.73 25.82
C SER A 250 -23.69 12.23 25.64
N LYS A 251 -23.23 11.24 26.43
CA LYS A 251 -21.87 10.68 26.33
C LYS A 251 -21.55 10.01 24.99
N LYS A 252 -22.53 9.40 24.32
CA LYS A 252 -22.29 8.58 23.12
C LYS A 252 -22.05 9.43 21.86
N ASN A 253 -22.68 10.60 21.77
CA ASN A 253 -22.49 11.58 20.69
C ASN A 253 -21.44 12.66 21.03
N ALA A 254 -21.22 12.96 22.30
CA ALA A 254 -20.14 13.85 22.72
C ALA A 254 -18.75 13.25 22.48
N GLY A 255 -18.58 11.93 22.58
CA GLY A 255 -17.27 11.27 22.45
C GLY A 255 -16.64 11.29 21.05
N ILE A 256 -17.44 11.29 19.98
CA ILE A 256 -16.89 11.35 18.60
C ILE A 256 -16.57 12.80 18.23
N LYS A 257 -17.49 13.73 18.51
CA LYS A 257 -17.27 15.16 18.23
C LYS A 257 -16.10 15.71 19.04
N SER A 258 -15.99 15.37 20.33
CA SER A 258 -14.87 15.82 21.16
C SER A 258 -13.53 15.23 20.71
N ARG A 259 -13.50 13.99 20.23
CA ARG A 259 -12.29 13.36 19.67
C ARG A 259 -11.90 13.93 18.31
N PHE A 260 -12.86 14.25 17.44
CA PHE A 260 -12.58 14.98 16.19
C PHE A 260 -12.07 16.39 16.46
N VAL A 261 -12.65 17.10 17.42
CA VAL A 261 -12.16 18.43 17.84
C VAL A 261 -10.77 18.32 18.46
N LEU A 262 -10.50 17.27 19.24
CA LEU A 262 -9.17 16.99 19.80
C LEU A 262 -8.15 16.67 18.71
N ALA A 263 -8.50 15.82 17.73
CA ALA A 263 -7.67 15.50 16.58
C ALA A 263 -7.42 16.73 15.69
N ALA A 264 -8.44 17.57 15.46
CA ALA A 264 -8.29 18.82 14.74
C ALA A 264 -7.38 19.81 15.49
N LYS A 265 -7.48 19.86 16.83
CA LYS A 265 -6.61 20.68 17.67
C LYS A 265 -5.15 20.17 17.64
N GLN A 266 -4.94 18.87 17.75
CA GLN A 266 -3.61 18.25 17.62
C GLN A 266 -3.02 18.44 16.21
N LEU A 267 -3.85 18.34 15.16
CA LEU A 267 -3.44 18.62 13.80
C LEU A 267 -3.10 20.10 13.62
N HIS A 268 -3.85 21.01 14.25
CA HIS A 268 -3.57 22.44 14.22
C HIS A 268 -2.27 22.78 14.96
N GLU A 269 -2.02 22.18 16.13
CA GLU A 269 -0.78 22.33 16.90
C GLU A 269 0.42 21.71 16.16
N GLY A 270 0.24 20.53 15.55
CA GLY A 270 1.22 19.91 14.67
C GLY A 270 1.50 20.75 13.44
N ALA A 271 0.47 21.26 12.76
CA ALA A 271 0.61 22.17 11.62
C ALA A 271 1.33 23.46 12.01
N ARG A 272 1.01 24.06 13.16
CA ARG A 272 1.71 25.24 13.68
C ARG A 272 3.19 24.96 13.93
N THR A 273 3.51 23.77 14.44
CA THR A 273 4.90 23.33 14.66
C THR A 273 5.66 23.10 13.35
N VAL A 274 4.99 22.50 12.35
CA VAL A 274 5.55 22.28 11.00
C VAL A 274 5.75 23.61 10.26
N TYR A 275 4.79 24.52 10.30
CA TYR A 275 4.92 25.87 9.73
C TYR A 275 6.02 26.70 10.42
N GLY A 276 6.27 26.45 11.70
CA GLY A 276 7.34 27.09 12.45
C GLY A 276 8.74 26.61 12.08
N ASN A 277 8.87 25.47 11.38
CA ASN A 277 10.16 24.87 11.06
C ASN A 277 10.27 24.51 9.57
N PHE A 278 10.92 25.39 8.81
CA PHE A 278 11.12 25.23 7.36
C PHE A 278 11.75 23.88 6.99
N SER A 279 12.68 23.36 7.80
CA SER A 279 13.32 22.06 7.55
C SER A 279 12.33 20.91 7.62
N LEU A 280 11.38 20.93 8.57
CA LEU A 280 10.32 19.92 8.66
C LEU A 280 9.34 20.03 7.50
N LEU A 281 9.01 21.25 7.07
CA LEU A 281 8.14 21.49 5.92
C LEU A 281 8.77 20.95 4.62
N VAL A 282 10.07 21.20 4.41
CA VAL A 282 10.82 20.65 3.28
C VAL A 282 10.90 19.13 3.35
N LEU A 283 11.20 18.56 4.53
CA LEU A 283 11.27 17.12 4.73
C LEU A 283 9.93 16.43 4.40
N LEU A 284 8.83 16.99 4.91
CA LEU A 284 7.48 16.47 4.68
C LEU A 284 7.07 16.61 3.21
N GLY A 285 7.36 17.76 2.59
CA GLY A 285 7.10 17.98 1.17
C GLY A 285 7.86 17.00 0.27
N LEU A 286 9.15 16.77 0.55
CA LEU A 286 9.97 15.80 -0.16
C LEU A 286 9.49 14.36 0.06
N SER A 287 9.10 14.01 1.29
CA SER A 287 8.53 12.69 1.61
C SER A 287 7.26 12.43 0.82
N PHE A 288 6.36 13.42 0.80
CA PHE A 288 5.09 13.34 0.08
C PHE A 288 5.30 13.20 -1.43
N LEU A 289 6.17 14.02 -2.02
CA LEU A 289 6.52 13.91 -3.44
C LEU A 289 7.18 12.57 -3.76
N GLY A 290 8.05 12.08 -2.88
CA GLY A 290 8.68 10.77 -3.00
C GLY A 290 7.64 9.65 -3.04
N GLN A 291 6.71 9.66 -2.10
CA GLN A 291 5.65 8.65 -1.99
C GLN A 291 4.68 8.70 -3.18
N LEU A 292 4.26 9.90 -3.61
CA LEU A 292 3.46 10.08 -4.82
C LEU A 292 4.16 9.56 -6.08
N SER A 293 5.47 9.82 -6.20
CA SER A 293 6.23 9.34 -7.35
C SER A 293 6.21 7.83 -7.37
N GLU A 294 6.45 7.19 -6.23
CA GLU A 294 6.56 5.75 -6.17
C GLU A 294 5.24 5.03 -6.41
N ASP A 295 4.15 5.59 -5.90
CA ASP A 295 2.80 5.08 -6.12
C ASP A 295 2.37 5.18 -7.59
N SER A 296 2.81 6.21 -8.32
CA SER A 296 2.43 6.44 -9.72
C SER A 296 3.32 5.73 -10.73
N LEU A 297 4.55 5.42 -10.35
CA LEU A 297 5.58 4.93 -11.27
C LEU A 297 5.35 3.54 -11.87
N PRO A 298 4.84 2.51 -11.15
CA PRO A 298 4.58 1.20 -11.75
C PRO A 298 3.67 1.32 -12.97
N MET A 299 2.59 2.10 -12.83
CA MET A 299 1.64 2.36 -13.92
C MET A 299 2.28 3.16 -15.06
N ILE A 300 2.92 4.29 -14.75
CA ILE A 300 3.51 5.17 -15.78
C ILE A 300 4.60 4.43 -16.54
N LEU A 301 5.44 3.66 -15.84
CA LEU A 301 6.55 2.93 -16.44
C LEU A 301 6.05 1.79 -17.34
N LEU A 302 5.00 1.09 -16.90
CA LEU A 302 4.36 0.05 -17.70
C LEU A 302 3.81 0.63 -19.03
N LEU A 303 3.10 1.76 -18.96
CA LEU A 303 2.60 2.48 -20.15
C LEU A 303 3.73 3.03 -21.02
N TYR A 304 4.76 3.61 -20.38
CA TYR A 304 5.92 4.17 -21.06
C TYR A 304 6.67 3.11 -21.86
N ILE A 305 6.98 1.95 -21.25
CA ILE A 305 7.70 0.87 -21.92
C ILE A 305 6.88 0.31 -23.08
N SER A 306 5.57 0.09 -22.89
CA SER A 306 4.70 -0.42 -23.96
C SER A 306 4.65 0.53 -25.16
N LYS A 307 4.51 1.84 -24.92
CA LYS A 307 4.41 2.88 -25.96
C LYS A 307 5.75 3.22 -26.61
N ARG A 308 6.83 3.29 -25.83
CA ARG A 308 8.17 3.70 -26.31
C ARG A 308 8.92 2.57 -27.00
N PHE A 309 8.94 1.37 -26.41
CA PHE A 309 9.72 0.24 -26.91
C PHE A 309 8.89 -0.80 -27.67
N GLY A 310 7.56 -0.64 -27.70
CA GLY A 310 6.69 -1.60 -28.38
C GLY A 310 6.60 -2.94 -27.64
N TRP A 311 7.04 -3.03 -26.39
CA TRP A 311 7.00 -4.26 -25.58
C TRP A 311 5.59 -4.63 -25.15
N GLU A 312 5.32 -5.92 -25.03
CA GLU A 312 4.07 -6.40 -24.44
C GLU A 312 4.03 -6.12 -22.93
N PHE A 313 2.83 -5.94 -22.38
CA PHE A 313 2.65 -5.68 -20.94
C PHE A 313 3.28 -6.79 -20.07
N ALA A 314 3.25 -8.04 -20.52
CA ALA A 314 3.90 -9.16 -19.83
C ALA A 314 5.43 -8.99 -19.74
N GLN A 315 6.09 -8.49 -20.81
CA GLN A 315 7.53 -8.25 -20.84
C GLN A 315 7.92 -7.07 -19.93
N ALA A 316 7.13 -6.00 -19.96
CA ALA A 316 7.33 -4.84 -19.09
C ALA A 316 7.13 -5.21 -17.61
N ASN A 317 6.12 -6.03 -17.31
CA ASN A 317 5.87 -6.53 -15.96
C ASN A 317 6.98 -7.49 -15.48
N PHE A 318 7.60 -8.26 -16.38
CA PHE A 318 8.79 -9.05 -16.05
C PHE A 318 9.99 -8.17 -15.69
N LEU A 319 10.20 -7.05 -16.41
CA LEU A 319 11.24 -6.10 -16.06
C LEU A 319 11.01 -5.46 -14.67
N TRP A 320 9.75 -5.19 -14.33
CA TRP A 320 9.38 -4.74 -12.99
C TRP A 320 9.72 -5.78 -11.92
N ALA A 321 9.39 -7.06 -12.16
CA ALA A 321 9.71 -8.16 -11.25
C ALA A 321 11.22 -8.31 -11.01
N LEU A 322 12.06 -8.08 -12.02
CA LEU A 322 13.52 -8.04 -11.85
C LEU A 322 13.95 -6.89 -10.92
N GLY A 323 13.31 -5.73 -11.02
CA GLY A 323 13.54 -4.59 -10.12
C GLY A 323 13.23 -4.93 -8.66
N GLU A 324 12.05 -5.50 -8.39
CA GLU A 324 11.67 -5.97 -7.06
C GLU A 324 12.60 -7.06 -6.52
N GLY A 325 13.09 -7.95 -7.39
CA GLY A 325 14.08 -8.96 -7.01
C GLY A 325 15.41 -8.37 -6.57
N VAL A 326 15.89 -7.35 -7.28
CA VAL A 326 17.09 -6.60 -6.85
C VAL A 326 16.82 -5.88 -5.53
N GLN A 327 15.67 -5.22 -5.38
CA GLN A 327 15.30 -4.56 -4.13
C GLN A 327 15.27 -5.54 -2.95
N PHE A 328 14.73 -6.74 -3.15
CA PHE A 328 14.68 -7.79 -2.13
C PHE A 328 16.08 -8.24 -1.69
N VAL A 329 16.97 -8.52 -2.65
CA VAL A 329 18.37 -8.89 -2.37
C VAL A 329 19.09 -7.77 -1.63
N ILE A 330 18.86 -6.52 -2.03
CA ILE A 330 19.48 -5.35 -1.40
C ILE A 330 19.01 -5.18 0.04
N LEU A 331 17.69 -5.29 0.27
CA LEU A 331 17.09 -5.13 1.59
C LEU A 331 17.61 -6.19 2.58
N ILE A 332 17.68 -7.45 2.16
CA ILE A 332 17.98 -8.57 3.06
C ILE A 332 19.49 -8.81 3.21
N VAL A 333 20.27 -8.65 2.13
CA VAL A 333 21.69 -9.02 2.12
C VAL A 333 22.59 -7.80 2.22
N LEU A 334 22.43 -6.83 1.33
CA LEU A 334 23.36 -5.70 1.24
C LEU A 334 23.18 -4.70 2.37
N LEU A 335 21.94 -4.33 2.73
CA LEU A 335 21.68 -3.35 3.77
C LEU A 335 22.30 -3.72 5.13
N PRO A 336 22.07 -4.93 5.70
CA PRO A 336 22.69 -5.28 6.97
C PRO A 336 24.23 -5.36 6.87
N GLN A 337 24.78 -5.72 5.70
CA GLN A 337 26.23 -5.76 5.50
C GLN A 337 26.84 -4.35 5.44
N ILE A 338 26.20 -3.43 4.70
CA ILE A 338 26.63 -2.03 4.56
C ILE A 338 26.52 -1.33 5.92
N SER A 339 25.40 -1.48 6.63
CA SER A 339 25.22 -0.91 7.97
C SER A 339 26.29 -1.42 8.94
N ARG A 340 26.54 -2.73 8.98
CA ARG A 340 27.61 -3.30 9.81
C ARG A 340 28.99 -2.81 9.39
N ALA A 341 29.29 -2.70 8.10
CA ALA A 341 30.58 -2.23 7.61
C ALA A 341 30.84 -0.76 7.97
N LEU A 342 29.84 0.13 7.82
CA LEU A 342 29.99 1.54 8.19
C LEU A 342 30.15 1.73 9.70
N LEU A 343 29.40 0.97 10.51
CA LEU A 343 29.48 1.05 11.97
C LEU A 343 30.81 0.46 12.50
N THR A 344 31.25 -0.68 11.97
CA THR A 344 32.41 -1.42 12.54
C THR A 344 33.74 -1.07 11.89
N ARG A 345 33.79 -0.76 10.59
CA ARG A 345 35.05 -0.46 9.89
C ARG A 345 35.31 1.03 9.78
N VAL A 346 34.27 1.82 9.54
CA VAL A 346 34.39 3.28 9.33
C VAL A 346 34.19 4.06 10.64
N HIS A 347 33.79 3.40 11.74
CA HIS A 347 33.56 4.00 13.05
C HIS A 347 32.63 5.23 12.99
N MET A 348 31.69 5.24 12.05
CA MET A 348 30.71 6.32 11.94
C MET A 348 29.68 6.22 13.07
N SER A 349 29.21 7.37 13.54
CA SER A 349 28.06 7.39 14.46
C SER A 349 26.82 6.84 13.74
N ALA A 350 25.88 6.25 14.49
CA ALA A 350 24.63 5.72 13.93
C ALA A 350 23.90 6.76 13.05
N TYR A 351 23.85 8.01 13.52
CA TYR A 351 23.31 9.13 12.76
C TYR A 351 24.07 9.41 11.45
N GLY A 352 25.40 9.39 11.49
CA GLY A 352 26.23 9.62 10.31
C GLY A 352 26.10 8.50 9.27
N THR A 353 26.00 7.25 9.73
CA THR A 353 25.73 6.08 8.88
C THR A 353 24.39 6.21 8.18
N ASP A 354 23.32 6.49 8.92
CA ASP A 354 21.97 6.64 8.35
C ASP A 354 21.88 7.83 7.38
N PHE A 355 22.55 8.94 7.70
CA PHE A 355 22.61 10.10 6.81
C PHE A 355 23.35 9.81 5.50
N ALA A 356 24.52 9.16 5.57
CA ALA A 356 25.30 8.80 4.39
C ALA A 356 24.56 7.78 3.51
N ILE A 357 23.94 6.77 4.13
CA ILE A 357 23.07 5.80 3.46
C ILE A 357 21.94 6.55 2.75
N SER A 358 21.26 7.47 3.43
CA SER A 358 20.15 8.25 2.85
C SER A 358 20.57 9.10 1.65
N ILE A 359 21.74 9.74 1.69
CA ILE A 359 22.25 10.51 0.55
C ILE A 359 22.58 9.59 -0.63
N ALA A 360 23.30 8.50 -0.39
CA ALA A 360 23.61 7.52 -1.43
C ALA A 360 22.33 6.91 -2.04
N SER A 361 21.30 6.75 -1.22
CA SER A 361 19.96 6.34 -1.64
C SER A 361 19.33 7.31 -2.62
N ALA A 362 19.28 8.58 -2.23
CA ALA A 362 18.65 9.62 -3.01
C ALA A 362 19.37 9.85 -4.34
N THR A 363 20.71 9.78 -4.36
CA THR A 363 21.50 9.93 -5.59
C THR A 363 21.34 8.74 -6.54
N MET A 364 21.30 7.51 -6.02
CA MET A 364 21.04 6.33 -6.85
C MET A 364 19.61 6.32 -7.38
N LEU A 365 18.64 6.74 -6.57
CA LEU A 365 17.25 6.87 -6.99
C LEU A 365 17.09 7.92 -8.10
N SER A 366 17.73 9.09 -7.95
CA SER A 366 17.68 10.14 -8.97
C SER A 366 18.40 9.73 -10.26
N LEU A 367 19.54 9.04 -10.16
CA LEU A 367 20.25 8.50 -11.31
C LEU A 367 19.43 7.43 -12.03
N GLY A 368 18.84 6.47 -11.29
CA GLY A 368 18.01 5.41 -11.87
C GLY A 368 16.76 5.96 -12.56
N THR A 369 16.09 6.94 -11.95
CA THR A 369 14.93 7.62 -12.57
C THR A 369 15.32 8.42 -13.80
N LEU A 370 16.47 9.11 -13.79
CA LEU A 370 16.99 9.83 -14.95
C LEU A 370 17.30 8.87 -16.12
N LEU A 371 17.95 7.73 -15.83
CA LEU A 371 18.26 6.72 -16.85
C LEU A 371 16.98 6.14 -17.48
N LEU A 372 15.96 5.86 -16.67
CA LEU A 372 14.65 5.40 -17.15
C LEU A 372 13.95 6.47 -18.01
N GLY A 373 13.99 7.73 -17.57
CA GLY A 373 13.37 8.86 -18.29
C GLY A 373 14.05 9.20 -19.61
N LEU A 374 15.39 9.12 -19.68
CA LEU A 374 16.13 9.35 -20.92
C LEU A 374 15.80 8.31 -21.98
N GLY A 375 15.59 7.04 -21.58
CA GLY A 375 15.00 5.99 -22.42
C GLY A 375 15.65 5.83 -23.79
N VAL A 376 16.96 6.09 -23.89
CA VAL A 376 17.70 6.11 -25.15
C VAL A 376 17.81 4.71 -25.75
N SER A 377 17.86 3.67 -24.90
CA SER A 377 17.92 2.28 -25.34
C SER A 377 17.37 1.32 -24.27
N ILE A 378 16.97 0.12 -24.70
CA ILE A 378 16.49 -0.97 -23.84
C ILE A 378 17.52 -1.33 -22.75
N PRO A 379 18.83 -1.50 -23.04
CA PRO A 379 19.82 -1.78 -22.01
C PRO A 379 19.92 -0.70 -20.93
N VAL A 380 19.77 0.57 -21.29
CA VAL A 380 19.79 1.69 -20.34
C VAL A 380 18.58 1.63 -19.40
N ALA A 381 17.40 1.27 -19.91
CA ALA A 381 16.20 1.07 -19.08
C ALA A 381 16.37 -0.13 -18.12
N ILE A 382 16.98 -1.22 -18.60
CA ILE A 382 17.28 -2.40 -17.78
C ILE A 382 18.28 -2.08 -16.68
N ILE A 383 19.28 -1.22 -16.93
CA ILE A 383 20.25 -0.78 -15.92
C ILE A 383 19.63 0.23 -14.94
N GLY A 384 18.74 1.10 -15.42
CA GLY A 384 18.06 2.10 -14.60
C GLY A 384 17.17 1.50 -13.51
N MET A 385 16.53 0.35 -13.80
CA MET A 385 15.64 -0.35 -12.85
C MET A 385 16.36 -0.79 -11.55
N PRO A 386 17.41 -1.65 -11.58
CA PRO A 386 18.21 -2.01 -10.41
C PRO A 386 18.82 -0.79 -9.71
N THR A 387 19.29 0.20 -10.47
CA THR A 387 19.95 1.41 -9.94
C THR A 387 18.97 2.23 -9.10
N ARG A 388 17.72 2.34 -9.53
CA ARG A 388 16.63 2.99 -8.79
C ARG A 388 16.37 2.31 -7.44
N TYR A 389 16.32 0.98 -7.43
CA TYR A 389 16.05 0.19 -6.22
C TYR A 389 17.26 0.07 -5.29
N SER A 390 18.42 0.61 -5.69
CA SER A 390 19.69 0.35 -5.04
C SER A 390 19.74 0.76 -3.57
N LEU A 391 18.89 1.70 -3.11
CA LEU A 391 18.93 2.14 -1.71
C LEU A 391 17.69 2.91 -1.21
N SER A 392 16.50 2.82 -1.80
CA SER A 392 15.29 3.50 -1.27
C SER A 392 14.89 2.96 0.13
N LEU A 393 15.52 3.44 1.20
CA LEU A 393 15.42 2.78 2.50
C LEU A 393 15.21 3.70 3.71
N ASN A 394 15.41 5.02 3.59
CA ASN A 394 15.31 5.92 4.74
C ASN A 394 14.19 6.97 4.65
N TYR A 395 13.22 6.80 3.76
CA TYR A 395 12.07 7.71 3.66
C TYR A 395 10.70 7.05 3.75
N ARG A 396 10.60 5.84 4.31
CA ARG A 396 9.31 5.17 4.49
C ARG A 396 9.19 4.37 5.76
#